data_AF-A0A0D6LEV9-F1
#
_entry.id   AF-A0A0D6LEV9-F1
#
_cell.length_a   1.000
_cell.length_b   1.000
_cell.length_c   1.000
_cell.angle_alpha   90.00
_cell.angle_beta   90.00
_cell.angle_gamma   90.00
#
_symmetry.space_group_name_H-M   'P 1'
#
loop_
_entity.id
_entity.type
_entity.pdbx_description
1 polymer ?
#
loop_
_entity_poly.entity_id
_entity_poly.type
_entity_poly.pdbx_seq_one_letter_code
_entity_poly.pdbx_strand_id
1 'polypeptide(L)'
;MRVYALAAVIHLVAAIPVPNGQLGKAEVECGDKTIEVVFLTEAIFEGRIFVIGHANDTRCFSRNTGRRTTSILINKDECGVITTRSTNPPGLFSNVKIMISFHNDFITKVDRVRMH
;
A
#
# COMPACT_ATOMS: atom_id res chain seq x y z
N MET A 1 -9.04 -38.59 43.41
CA MET A 1 -10.02 -37.47 43.46
C MET A 1 -9.25 -36.20 43.78
N ARG A 2 -9.24 -35.24 42.84
CA ARG A 2 -9.08 -33.78 43.02
C ARG A 2 -7.81 -33.39 43.79
N VAL A 3 -6.73 -32.88 43.20
CA VAL A 3 -6.55 -31.46 42.85
C VAL A 3 -5.34 -31.31 41.91
N TYR A 4 -5.37 -31.89 40.72
CA TYR A 4 -4.46 -31.49 39.65
C TYR A 4 -5.32 -30.97 38.51
N ALA A 5 -4.86 -29.92 37.85
CA ALA A 5 -5.55 -29.21 36.77
C ALA A 5 -6.55 -28.13 37.22
N LEU A 6 -6.10 -27.19 38.05
CA LEU A 6 -6.34 -25.78 37.73
C LEU A 6 -5.30 -25.37 36.69
N ALA A 7 -5.36 -26.02 35.52
CA ALA A 7 -4.58 -25.66 34.37
C ALA A 7 -5.08 -24.28 33.92
N ALA A 8 -4.16 -23.34 33.86
CA ALA A 8 -4.39 -21.96 33.52
C ALA A 8 -5.24 -21.85 32.24
N VAL A 9 -6.47 -21.36 32.38
CA VAL A 9 -7.27 -20.92 31.23
C VAL A 9 -6.74 -19.54 30.84
N ILE A 10 -5.57 -19.53 30.21
CA ILE A 10 -5.08 -18.36 29.49
C ILE A 10 -5.90 -18.34 28.20
N HIS A 11 -7.02 -17.62 28.22
CA HIS A 11 -7.70 -17.21 27.00
C HIS A 11 -6.78 -16.27 26.23
N LEU A 12 -5.92 -16.83 25.38
CA LEU A 12 -5.35 -16.10 24.25
C LEU A 12 -6.49 -15.83 23.27
N VAL A 13 -7.30 -14.82 23.56
CA VAL A 13 -8.13 -14.18 22.52
C VAL A 13 -7.15 -13.40 21.66
N ALA A 14 -6.50 -14.08 20.72
CA ALA A 14 -5.83 -13.42 19.63
C ALA A 14 -6.93 -12.64 18.88
N ALA A 15 -6.93 -11.31 19.01
CA ALA A 15 -7.84 -10.46 18.27
C ALA A 15 -7.74 -10.83 16.79
N ILE A 16 -8.86 -11.24 16.19
CA ILE A 16 -8.93 -11.43 14.73
C ILE A 16 -8.65 -10.06 14.14
N PRO A 17 -7.57 -9.85 13.38
CA PRO A 17 -7.30 -8.56 12.77
C PRO A 17 -8.49 -8.21 11.89
N VAL A 18 -9.15 -7.09 12.18
CA VAL A 18 -10.17 -6.55 11.28
C VAL A 18 -9.46 -6.30 9.95
N PRO A 19 -9.90 -6.90 8.83
CA PRO A 19 -9.26 -6.68 7.55
C PRO A 19 -9.35 -5.19 7.21
N ASN A 20 -8.20 -4.53 7.09
CA ASN A 20 -8.13 -3.15 6.61
C ASN A 20 -8.20 -3.15 5.08
N GLY A 21 -8.70 -2.07 4.50
CA GLY A 21 -8.97 -1.96 3.07
C GLY A 21 -8.82 -0.53 2.56
N GLN A 22 -8.65 -0.39 1.25
CA GLN A 22 -8.66 0.92 0.59
C GLN A 22 -10.09 1.42 0.47
N LEU A 23 -10.33 2.64 0.97
CA LEU A 23 -11.56 3.38 0.76
C LEU A 23 -11.50 4.11 -0.58
N GLY A 24 -12.47 3.84 -1.44
CA GLY A 24 -12.61 4.55 -2.71
C GLY A 24 -11.44 4.34 -3.68
N LYS A 25 -11.12 5.40 -4.43
CA LYS A 25 -9.98 5.46 -5.36
C LYS A 25 -8.83 6.21 -4.70
N ALA A 26 -7.60 5.95 -5.16
CA ALA A 26 -6.45 6.74 -4.75
C ALA A 26 -6.50 8.12 -5.42
N GLU A 27 -6.03 9.13 -4.71
CA GLU A 27 -5.82 10.47 -5.26
C GLU A 27 -4.43 10.51 -5.88
N VAL A 28 -4.33 11.04 -7.09
CA VAL A 28 -3.08 11.09 -7.87
C VAL A 28 -2.77 12.53 -8.21
N GLU A 29 -1.59 12.98 -7.81
CA GLU A 29 -1.05 14.29 -8.17
C GLU A 29 0.18 14.11 -9.06
N CYS A 30 0.12 14.67 -10.27
CA CYS A 30 1.20 14.63 -11.24
C CYS A 30 1.94 15.98 -11.22
N GLY A 31 3.06 16.04 -10.49
CA GLY A 31 3.99 17.16 -10.57
C GLY A 31 4.87 17.10 -11.81
N ASP A 32 5.82 18.02 -11.96
CA ASP A 32 6.72 18.03 -13.13
C ASP A 32 7.63 16.80 -13.16
N LYS A 33 8.28 16.50 -12.02
CA LYS A 33 9.25 15.41 -11.87
C LYS A 33 8.72 14.21 -11.09
N THR A 34 7.64 14.39 -10.34
CA THR A 34 7.15 13.40 -9.39
C THR A 34 5.69 13.03 -9.66
N ILE A 35 5.31 11.86 -9.17
CA ILE A 35 3.93 11.38 -9.09
C ILE A 35 3.69 11.06 -7.62
N GLU A 36 2.74 11.76 -6.99
CA GLU A 36 2.28 11.43 -5.65
C GLU A 36 0.97 10.67 -5.73
N VAL A 37 0.87 9.58 -4.97
CA VAL A 37 -0.36 8.80 -4.86
C VAL A 37 -0.73 8.66 -3.39
N VAL A 38 -1.95 9.12 -3.06
CA VAL A 38 -2.49 9.13 -1.70
C VAL A 38 -3.63 8.13 -1.59
N PHE A 39 -3.56 7.30 -0.56
CA PHE A 39 -4.57 6.30 -0.25
C PHE A 39 -5.26 6.64 1.07
N LEU A 40 -6.58 6.48 1.07
CA LEU A 40 -7.40 6.48 2.28
C LEU A 40 -7.76 5.03 2.65
N THR A 41 -7.62 4.67 3.92
CA THR A 41 -7.87 3.32 4.42
C THR A 41 -9.00 3.27 5.44
N GLU A 42 -9.67 2.12 5.53
CA GLU A 42 -10.79 1.89 6.46
C GLU A 42 -10.36 2.07 7.92
N ALA A 43 -9.18 1.54 8.27
CA ALA A 43 -8.55 1.64 9.58
C ALA A 43 -7.10 2.15 9.47
N ILE A 44 -6.38 2.23 10.60
CA ILE A 44 -4.97 2.66 10.64
C ILE A 44 -4.12 1.76 9.72
N PHE A 45 -3.33 2.37 8.86
CA PHE A 45 -2.44 1.69 7.93
C PHE A 45 -1.14 1.28 8.64
N GLU A 46 -0.80 0.00 8.57
CA GLU A 46 0.41 -0.61 9.18
C GLU A 46 1.23 -1.42 8.16
N GLY A 47 0.92 -1.27 6.88
CA GLY A 47 1.56 -2.01 5.79
C GLY A 47 2.54 -1.15 5.01
N ARG A 48 2.66 -1.45 3.70
CA ARG A 48 3.56 -0.73 2.80
C ARG A 48 2.94 -0.48 1.43
N ILE A 49 3.34 0.61 0.79
CA ILE A 49 3.03 0.91 -0.61
C ILE A 49 4.31 0.73 -1.41
N PHE A 50 4.23 0.17 -2.62
CA PHE A 50 5.41 0.02 -3.47
C PHE A 50 5.07 -0.02 -4.96
N VAL A 51 6.06 0.28 -5.79
CA VAL A 51 5.97 0.11 -7.25
C VAL A 51 6.20 -1.35 -7.60
N ILE A 52 5.29 -1.92 -8.39
CA ILE A 52 5.34 -3.32 -8.84
C ILE A 52 6.63 -3.55 -9.63
N GLY A 53 7.38 -4.59 -9.26
CA GLY A 53 8.70 -4.89 -9.84
C GLY A 53 9.88 -4.19 -9.14
N HIS A 54 9.61 -3.19 -8.29
CA HIS A 54 10.63 -2.40 -7.60
C HIS A 54 10.46 -2.41 -6.07
N ALA A 55 9.79 -3.42 -5.51
CA ALA A 55 9.45 -3.48 -4.10
C ALA A 55 10.65 -3.54 -3.13
N ASN A 56 11.83 -3.92 -3.64
CA ASN A 56 13.07 -4.00 -2.87
C ASN A 56 13.95 -2.74 -3.00
N ASP A 57 13.58 -1.77 -3.84
CA ASP A 57 14.28 -0.48 -3.94
C ASP A 57 13.69 0.49 -2.92
N THR A 58 14.53 1.03 -2.02
CA THR A 58 14.12 1.94 -0.95
C THR A 58 13.54 3.26 -1.44
N ARG A 59 13.77 3.63 -2.70
CA ARG A 59 13.15 4.81 -3.33
C ARG A 59 11.76 4.54 -3.88
N CYS A 60 11.39 3.27 -4.02
CA CYS A 60 10.17 2.84 -4.70
C CYS A 60 9.13 2.22 -3.73
N PHE A 61 9.31 2.41 -2.42
CA PHE A 61 8.33 2.04 -1.41
C PHE A 61 8.13 3.13 -0.36
N SER A 62 6.98 3.09 0.31
CA SER A 62 6.65 3.93 1.45
C SER A 62 6.07 3.09 2.59
N ARG A 63 6.45 3.43 3.82
CA ARG A 63 5.96 2.83 5.08
C ARG A 63 5.47 3.93 6.03
N ASN A 64 4.69 4.87 5.50
CA ASN A 64 4.03 5.88 6.31
C ASN A 64 2.81 5.25 7.02
N THR A 65 3.02 4.76 8.24
CA THR A 65 2.01 4.08 9.07
C THR A 65 1.44 4.96 10.19
N GLY A 66 0.53 4.42 11.00
CA GLY A 66 -0.03 5.10 12.18
C GLY A 66 -1.16 6.10 11.88
N ARG A 67 -1.57 6.22 10.61
CA ARG A 67 -2.69 7.05 10.17
C ARG A 67 -3.60 6.27 9.21
N ARG A 68 -4.82 6.77 9.00
CA ARG A 68 -5.77 6.25 7.99
C ARG A 68 -5.48 6.77 6.57
N THR A 69 -4.46 7.61 6.43
CA THR A 69 -4.01 8.17 5.16
C THR A 69 -2.54 7.85 5.03
N THR A 70 -2.16 7.36 3.86
CA THR A 70 -0.77 7.02 3.54
C THR A 70 -0.50 7.38 2.07
N SER A 71 0.75 7.67 1.74
CA SER A 71 1.12 8.11 0.40
C SER A 71 2.47 7.55 -0.03
N ILE A 72 2.69 7.57 -1.34
CA ILE A 72 3.97 7.29 -1.97
C ILE A 72 4.29 8.40 -2.97
N LEU A 73 5.54 8.85 -2.97
CA LEU A 73 6.08 9.82 -3.91
C LEU A 73 7.10 9.12 -4.80
N ILE A 74 6.87 9.14 -6.11
CA ILE A 74 7.70 8.46 -7.09
C ILE A 74 8.30 9.48 -8.06
N ASN A 75 9.61 9.44 -8.28
CA ASN A 75 10.26 10.20 -9.34
C ASN A 75 9.98 9.54 -10.70
N LYS A 76 9.66 10.35 -11.72
CA LYS A 76 9.30 9.87 -13.07
C LYS A 76 10.47 9.24 -13.83
N ASP A 77 11.70 9.46 -13.41
CA ASP A 77 12.92 8.87 -13.95
C ASP A 77 13.38 7.62 -13.18
N GLU A 78 12.63 7.20 -12.16
CA GLU A 78 12.95 6.04 -11.31
C GLU A 78 11.82 4.99 -11.32
N CYS A 79 12.02 3.89 -10.59
CA CYS A 79 11.00 2.88 -10.28
C CYS A 79 10.27 2.26 -11.50
N GLY A 80 10.87 2.30 -12.68
CA GLY A 80 10.27 1.74 -13.89
C GLY A 80 9.05 2.52 -14.40
N VAL A 81 8.94 3.82 -14.07
CA VAL A 81 7.94 4.70 -14.67
C VAL A 81 8.18 4.78 -16.17
N ILE A 82 7.13 4.55 -16.96
CA ILE A 82 7.19 4.62 -18.43
C ILE A 82 6.56 5.92 -18.87
N THR A 83 7.35 6.79 -19.50
CA THR A 83 6.87 8.05 -20.02
C THR A 83 6.79 8.00 -21.55
N THR A 84 5.59 8.20 -22.10
CA THR A 84 5.35 8.24 -23.55
C THR A 84 4.87 9.62 -23.98
N ARG A 85 5.36 10.08 -25.13
CA ARG A 85 4.88 11.31 -25.76
C ARG A 85 3.80 10.94 -26.77
N SER A 86 2.61 11.50 -26.63
CA SER A 86 1.56 11.39 -27.63
C SER A 86 1.43 12.70 -28.39
N THR A 87 1.14 12.60 -29.68
CA THR A 87 0.75 13.72 -30.53
C THR A 87 -0.77 13.85 -30.63
N ASN A 88 -1.52 12.85 -30.19
CA ASN A 88 -2.99 12.85 -30.20
C ASN A 88 -3.58 11.97 -29.08
N PRO A 89 -4.13 12.56 -28.00
CA PRO A 89 -4.05 13.98 -27.66
C PRO A 89 -2.59 14.38 -27.37
N PRO A 90 -2.19 15.61 -27.71
CA PRO A 90 -0.82 16.07 -27.49
C PRO A 90 -0.52 16.11 -25.98
N GLY A 91 0.57 15.46 -25.57
CA GLY A 91 0.95 15.45 -24.16
C GLY A 91 2.00 14.40 -23.81
N LEU A 92 2.35 14.39 -22.53
CA LEU A 92 3.25 13.42 -21.92
C LEU A 92 2.44 12.53 -20.97
N PHE A 93 2.49 11.22 -21.20
CA PHE A 93 1.77 10.24 -20.41
C PHE A 93 2.79 9.46 -19.59
N SER A 94 2.64 9.46 -18.27
CA SER A 94 3.47 8.64 -17.38
C SER A 94 2.64 7.48 -16.85
N ASN A 95 3.15 6.27 -17.01
CA ASN A 95 2.52 5.04 -16.57
C ASN A 95 3.39 4.37 -15.51
N VAL A 96 2.80 4.08 -14.35
CA VAL A 96 3.46 3.39 -13.25
C VAL A 96 2.47 2.47 -12.57
N LYS A 97 2.95 1.31 -12.12
CA LYS A 97 2.11 0.33 -11.44
C LYS A 97 2.40 0.31 -9.95
N ILE A 98 1.46 0.79 -9.13
CA ILE A 98 1.60 0.88 -7.67
C ILE A 98 0.69 -0.15 -6.98
N MET A 99 1.20 -0.75 -5.91
CA MET A 99 0.50 -1.70 -5.05
C MET A 99 0.48 -1.18 -3.61
N ILE A 100 -0.69 -1.21 -2.98
CA ILE A 100 -0.86 -1.03 -1.53
C ILE A 100 -0.99 -2.41 -0.89
N SER A 101 -0.19 -2.66 0.14
CA SER A 101 -0.25 -3.88 0.94
C SER A 101 -0.57 -3.55 2.38
N PHE A 102 -1.52 -4.28 2.98
CA PHE A 102 -1.91 -4.12 4.38
C PHE A 102 -1.03 -4.90 5.36
N HIS A 103 0.04 -5.52 4.87
CA HIS A 103 1.06 -6.19 5.67
C HIS A 103 2.47 -5.78 5.18
N ASN A 104 3.46 -5.80 6.07
CA ASN A 104 4.81 -5.33 5.73
C ASN A 104 5.59 -6.28 4.81
N ASP A 105 5.38 -7.58 4.97
CA ASP A 105 6.22 -8.61 4.33
C ASP A 105 5.51 -9.43 3.24
N PHE A 106 4.18 -9.44 3.23
CA PHE A 106 3.40 -10.37 2.39
C PHE A 106 2.21 -9.68 1.77
N ILE A 107 1.87 -10.09 0.55
CA ILE A 107 0.64 -9.67 -0.09
C ILE A 107 -0.51 -10.46 0.52
N THR A 108 -1.49 -9.76 1.07
CA THR A 108 -2.67 -10.37 1.70
C THR A 108 -3.85 -10.43 0.73
N LYS A 109 -4.85 -11.26 1.04
CA LYS A 109 -6.11 -11.34 0.27
C LYS A 109 -6.84 -9.99 0.14
N VAL A 110 -6.57 -9.05 1.04
CA VAL A 110 -7.20 -7.73 1.07
C VAL A 110 -6.48 -6.71 0.16
N ASP A 111 -5.26 -7.02 -0.27
CA ASP A 111 -4.48 -6.15 -1.13
C ASP A 111 -5.09 -6.18 -2.55
N ARG A 112 -5.66 -5.04 -2.98
CA ARG A 112 -6.30 -4.90 -4.30
C ARG A 112 -5.59 -3.83 -5.11
N VAL A 113 -5.21 -4.17 -6.34
CA VAL A 113 -4.83 -3.17 -7.34
C VAL A 113 -6.11 -2.67 -8.00
N ARG A 114 -6.50 -1.44 -7.72
CA ARG A 114 -7.47 -0.72 -8.57
C ARG A 114 -6.70 0.34 -9.36
N MET A 115 -6.37 0.02 -10.60
CA MET A 115 -5.87 1.00 -11.57
C MET A 115 -6.99 1.45 -12.49
N HIS A 116 -6.90 2.71 -12.91
CA HIS A 116 -7.54 3.17 -14.13
C HIS A 116 -6.53 3.15 -15.27
#